data_AF-A0A4P9K5L6-F1
#
_entry.id   AF-A0A4P9K5L6-F1
#
_cell.length_a   1.000
_cell.length_b   1.000
_cell.length_c   1.000
_cell.angle_alpha   90.00
_cell.angle_beta   90.00
_cell.angle_gamma   90.00
#
_symmetry.space_group_name_H-M   'P 1'
#
loop_
_entity.id
_entity.type
_entity.pdbx_description
1 polymer ?
#
loop_
_entity_poly.entity_id
_entity_poly.type
_entity_poly.pdbx_seq_one_letter_code
_entity_poly.pdbx_strand_id
1 'polypeptide(L)' 'MFESTLIAAIALVFILEGLLPFAFPDLWRKIMAQAILLSERELRKMGLISIVIGLALLLFFSE' A
#
# COMPACT_ATOMS: atom_id res chain seq x y z
N MET A 1 -12.18 -2.69 -21.69
CA MET A 1 -11.92 -1.39 -21.03
C MET A 1 -11.74 -1.56 -19.52
N PHE A 2 -12.63 -2.26 -18.80
CA PHE A 2 -12.43 -2.57 -17.38
C PHE A 2 -11.23 -3.51 -17.10
N GLU A 3 -11.03 -4.52 -17.94
CA GLU A 3 -9.93 -5.50 -17.77
C GLU A 3 -8.56 -4.84 -17.82
N SER A 4 -8.33 -3.90 -18.75
CA SER A 4 -7.08 -3.15 -18.85
C SER A 4 -6.82 -2.27 -17.64
N THR A 5 -7.85 -1.61 -17.10
CA THR A 5 -7.72 -0.76 -15.90
C THR A 5 -7.42 -1.60 -14.67
N LEU A 6 -8.07 -2.75 -14.50
CA LEU A 6 -7.80 -3.67 -13.40
C LEU A 6 -6.36 -4.22 -13.47
N ILE A 7 -5.92 -4.64 -14.66
CA ILE A 7 -4.54 -5.11 -14.88
C ILE A 7 -3.54 -3.99 -14.56
N ALA A 8 -3.80 -2.74 -14.98
CA ALA A 8 -2.94 -1.60 -14.65
C ALA A 8 -2.90 -1.32 -13.14
N ALA A 9 -4.04 -1.35 -12.46
CA ALA A 9 -4.11 -1.16 -11.02
C ALA A 9 -3.28 -2.21 -10.27
N ILE A 10 -3.41 -3.49 -10.65
CA ILE A 10 -2.61 -4.59 -10.09
C ILE A 10 -1.12 -4.38 -10.38
N ALA A 11 -0.76 -4.04 -11.62
CA ALA A 11 0.63 -3.76 -11.98
C ALA A 11 1.24 -2.62 -11.15
N LEU A 12 0.48 -1.54 -10.92
CA LEU A 12 0.92 -0.42 -10.09
C LEU A 12 1.14 -0.83 -8.63
N VAL A 13 0.31 -1.72 -8.07
CA VAL A 13 0.53 -2.26 -6.71
C VAL A 13 1.89 -2.95 -6.63
N PHE A 14 2.22 -3.84 -7.57
CA PHE A 14 3.51 -4.53 -7.60
C PHE A 14 4.68 -3.56 -7.80
N ILE A 15 4.54 -2.57 -8.68
CA ILE A 15 5.58 -1.56 -8.92
C ILE A 15 5.84 -0.76 -7.63
N LEU A 16 4.79 -0.26 -6.97
CA LEU A 16 4.92 0.57 -5.77
C LEU A 16 5.45 -0.23 -4.58
N GLU A 17 4.96 -1.45 -4.37
CA GLU A 17 5.45 -2.33 -3.30
C GLU A 17 6.92 -2.73 -3.52
N GLY A 18 7.33 -2.96 -4.77
CA GLY A 18 8.70 -3.29 -5.14
C GLY A 18 9.67 -2.11 -5.13
N LEU A 19 9.17 -0.88 -5.28
CA LEU A 19 10.02 0.31 -5.44
C LEU A 19 10.87 0.57 -4.19
N LEU A 20 10.27 0.53 -3.00
CA LEU A 20 10.96 0.81 -1.75
C LEU A 20 12.05 -0.22 -1.38
N PRO A 21 11.81 -1.55 -1.44
CA PRO A 21 12.87 -2.54 -1.21
C PRO A 21 13.95 -2.53 -2.29
N PHE A 22 13.63 -2.17 -3.54
CA PHE A 22 14.62 -2.07 -4.62
C PHE A 22 15.50 -0.83 -4.49
N ALA A 23 14.90 0.35 -4.31
CA ALA A 23 15.63 1.63 -4.28
C ALA A 23 16.31 1.89 -2.93
N PHE A 24 15.66 1.51 -1.82
CA PHE A 24 16.13 1.80 -0.46
C PHE A 24 16.00 0.59 0.48
N PRO A 25 16.75 -0.50 0.24
CA PRO A 25 16.62 -1.76 1.00
C PRO A 25 16.87 -1.60 2.50
N ASP A 26 17.81 -0.74 2.93
CA ASP A 26 18.09 -0.53 4.36
C ASP A 26 16.99 0.26 5.08
N LEU A 27 16.36 1.21 4.39
CA LEU A 27 15.19 1.91 4.92
C LEU A 27 14.02 0.94 5.06
N TRP A 28 13.78 0.10 4.04
CA TRP A 28 12.74 -0.91 4.07
C TRP A 28 12.90 -1.88 5.25
N ARG A 29 14.12 -2.40 5.46
CA ARG A 29 14.43 -3.27 6.62
C ARG A 29 14.11 -2.60 7.95
N LYS A 30 14.44 -1.33 8.12
CA LYS A 30 14.13 -0.57 9.35
C LYS A 30 12.63 -0.41 9.56
N ILE A 31 11.88 -0.10 8.50
CA ILE A 31 10.42 0.02 8.56
C ILE A 31 9.78 -1.31 8.95
N MET A 32 10.19 -2.41 8.31
CA MET A 32 9.68 -3.75 8.63
C MET A 32 10.03 -4.19 10.07
N ALA A 33 11.25 -3.91 10.53
CA ALA A 33 11.64 -4.19 11.91
C ALA A 33 10.76 -3.43 12.93
N GLN A 34 10.40 -2.17 12.63
CA GLN A 34 9.47 -1.40 13.47
C GLN A 34 8.04 -1.95 13.39
N ALA A 35 7.60 -2.38 12.20
CA ALA A 35 6.26 -2.93 12.01
C ALA A 35 6.00 -4.20 12.84
N ILE A 36 7.02 -5.04 13.04
CA ILE A 36 6.93 -6.26 13.86
C ILE A 36 6.74 -5.94 15.35
N LEU A 37 7.16 -4.76 15.81
CA LEU A 37 7.00 -4.34 17.21
C LEU A 37 5.60 -3.79 17.50
N LEU A 38 4.80 -3.50 16.48
CA LEU A 38 3.44 -3.01 16.63
C LEU A 38 2.51 -4.14 17.08
N SER A 39 1.57 -3.83 17.97
CA SER A 39 0.50 -4.76 18.32
C SER A 39 -0.40 -5.04 17.11
N GLU A 40 -1.08 -6.20 17.10
CA GLU A 40 -2.05 -6.53 16.04
C GLU A 40 -3.10 -5.44 15.85
N ARG A 41 -3.52 -4.79 16.95
CA ARG A 41 -4.52 -3.72 16.91
C ARG A 41 -3.99 -2.48 16.19
N GLU A 42 -2.72 -2.13 16.37
CA GLU A 42 -2.09 -0.99 15.71
C GLU A 42 -1.90 -1.26 14.22
N LEU A 43 -1.42 -2.45 13.85
CA LEU A 43 -1.31 -2.87 12.46
C LEU A 43 -2.67 -2.84 11.74
N ARG A 44 -3.73 -3.36 12.38
CA ARG A 44 -5.09 -3.31 11.85
C ARG A 44 -5.61 -1.88 11.68
N LYS A 45 -5.35 -0.99 12.63
CA LYS A 45 -5.74 0.43 12.51
C LYS A 45 -5.01 1.12 11.36
N MET A 46 -3.71 0.90 11.22
CA MET A 46 -2.93 1.45 10.13
C MET A 46 -3.47 0.97 8.77
N GLY A 47 -3.77 -0.33 8.66
CA GLY A 47 -4.41 -0.91 7.48
C GLY A 47 -5.79 -0.30 7.19
N LEU A 48 -6.63 -0.13 8.22
CA LEU A 48 -7.95 0.48 8.08
C LEU A 48 -7.86 1.93 7.58
N ILE A 49 -6.95 2.73 8.13
CA ILE A 49 -6.73 4.12 7.68
C ILE A 49 -6.32 4.14 6.20
N SER A 50 -5.40 3.25 5.79
CA SER A 50 -4.97 3.12 4.39
C SER A 50 -6.14 2.77 3.47
N ILE A 51 -6.97 1.79 3.85
CA ILE A 51 -8.16 1.38 3.09
C ILE A 51 -9.15 2.54 2.97
N VAL A 52 -9.43 3.26 4.05
CA VAL A 52 -10.38 4.39 4.05
C VAL A 52 -9.88 5.52 3.15
N ILE A 53 -8.59 5.85 3.18
CA ILE A 53 -8.00 6.83 2.27
C ILE A 53 -8.12 6.36 0.82
N GLY A 54 -7.79 5.10 0.54
CA GLY A 54 -7.94 4.52 -0.80
C GLY A 54 -9.38 4.56 -1.31
N LEU A 55 -10.35 4.22 -0.46
CA LEU A 55 -11.77 4.33 -0.79
C LEU A 55 -12.19 5.77 -1.06
N ALA A 56 -11.75 6.72 -0.23
CA ALA A 56 -12.08 8.13 -0.43
C ALA A 56 -11.52 8.63 -1.77
N LEU A 57 -10.26 8.31 -2.08
CA LEU A 57 -9.65 8.65 -3.36
C LEU A 57 -10.41 8.03 -4.53
N LEU A 58 -10.78 6.75 -4.42
CA LEU A 58 -11.58 6.07 -5.46
C LEU A 58 -12.94 6.75 -5.63
N LEU A 59 -13.69 6.99 -4.55
CA LEU A 59 -15.05 7.54 -4.63
C LEU A 59 -15.11 8.99 -5.11
N PHE A 60 -14.10 9.81 -4.82
CA PHE A 60 -14.11 11.24 -5.16
C PHE A 60 -13.35 11.60 -6.44
N PHE A 61 -12.46 10.73 -6.93
CA PHE A 61 -11.62 11.00 -8.11
C PHE A 61 -11.74 9.96 -9.23
N SER A 62 -12.43 8.84 -9.01
CA SER A 62 -12.73 7.87 -10.07
C SER A 62 -14.04 8.24 -10.78
N GLU A 63 -14.03 9.33 -11.52
CA GLU A 63 -15.07 9.67 -12.51
C GLU A 63 -14.74 9.06 -13.88
#